data_AF-A0AAV0H341-F1
#
_entry.id   AF-A0AAV0H341-F1
#
_cell.length_a   1.000
_cell.length_b   1.000
_cell.length_c   1.000
_cell.angle_alpha   90.00
_cell.angle_beta   90.00
_cell.angle_gamma   90.00
#
_symmetry.space_group_name_H-M   'P 1'
#
loop_
_entity.id
_entity.type
_entity.pdbx_description
1 polymer ?
#
loop_
_entity_poly.entity_id
_entity_poly.type
_entity_poly.pdbx_seq_one_letter_code
_entity_poly.pdbx_strand_id
1 'polypeptide(L)'
;LSFARQKLGYCYFSAAATLYAPELSDARISWTKNGVLTTVVDDFFDFGGSMQFQLNVVEMNHRWEVDGSTDFCSEQVEILFTAIRGTILEIGGLVSFALGPIVLSALYLVGPKLSEEMVSSPEYKNLYEGVSTCGRLLNDWRGVQVK
;
A
#
# COMPACT_ATOMS: atom_id res chain seq x y z
N LEU A 1 0.50 -7.35 -15.36
CA LEU A 1 1.27 -6.13 -15.72
C LEU A 1 2.71 -6.56 -15.99
N SER A 2 3.23 -6.33 -17.19
CA SER A 2 4.55 -6.84 -17.61
C SER A 2 5.73 -6.21 -16.87
N PHE A 3 5.55 -5.00 -16.34
CA PHE A 3 6.56 -4.30 -15.54
C PHE A 3 6.65 -4.80 -14.08
N ALA A 4 5.63 -5.50 -13.57
CA ALA A 4 5.49 -5.78 -12.15
C ALA A 4 6.17 -7.10 -11.74
N ARG A 5 7.08 -7.01 -10.77
CA ARG A 5 7.77 -8.14 -10.16
C ARG A 5 6.80 -8.95 -9.29
N GLN A 6 6.88 -10.27 -9.38
CA GLN A 6 6.09 -11.17 -8.53
C GLN A 6 6.72 -11.26 -7.14
N LYS A 7 6.10 -10.62 -6.14
CA LYS A 7 6.58 -10.56 -4.75
C LYS A 7 5.66 -11.25 -3.75
N LEU A 8 4.64 -11.99 -4.21
CA LEU A 8 3.65 -12.66 -3.35
C LEU A 8 4.29 -13.49 -2.22
N GLY A 9 5.24 -14.36 -2.55
CA GLY A 9 5.92 -15.20 -1.55
C GLY A 9 6.68 -14.38 -0.50
N TYR A 10 7.36 -13.31 -0.92
CA TYR A 10 8.07 -12.41 -0.01
C TYR A 10 7.11 -11.64 0.91
N CYS A 11 6.04 -11.08 0.34
CA CYS A 11 5.04 -10.33 1.10
C CYS A 11 4.32 -11.22 2.11
N TYR A 12 3.94 -12.44 1.70
CA TYR A 12 3.30 -13.40 2.60
C TYR A 12 4.25 -13.87 3.70
N PHE A 13 5.50 -14.19 3.36
CA PHE A 13 6.52 -14.56 4.35
C PHE A 13 6.74 -13.43 5.37
N SER A 14 6.87 -12.18 4.92
CA SER A 14 7.01 -11.02 5.79
C SER A 14 5.82 -10.85 6.74
N ALA A 15 4.60 -11.01 6.22
CA ALA A 15 3.38 -10.93 7.02
C ALA A 15 3.30 -12.06 8.06
N ALA A 16 3.58 -13.30 7.65
CA ALA A 16 3.54 -14.47 8.52
C ALA A 16 4.62 -14.45 9.60
N ALA A 17 5.83 -13.98 9.27
CA ALA A 17 6.92 -13.80 10.23
C ALA A 17 6.60 -12.73 11.28
N THR A 18 5.79 -11.73 10.93
CA THR A 18 5.41 -10.65 11.85
C THR A 18 4.18 -11.00 12.69
N LEU A 19 3.19 -11.66 12.09
CA LEU A 19 1.89 -11.98 12.68
C LEU A 19 1.69 -13.50 12.75
N TYR A 20 2.36 -14.16 13.69
CA TYR A 20 2.38 -15.63 13.75
C TYR A 20 1.09 -16.26 14.31
N ALA A 21 0.30 -15.53 15.11
CA ALA A 21 -0.87 -16.07 15.78
C ALA A 21 -1.97 -16.47 14.77
N PRO A 22 -2.57 -17.67 14.85
CA PRO A 22 -3.56 -18.14 13.87
C PRO A 22 -4.73 -17.18 13.65
N GLU A 23 -5.20 -16.54 14.71
CA GLU A 23 -6.32 -15.60 14.76
C GLU A 23 -6.09 -14.34 13.90
N LEU A 24 -4.83 -14.03 13.60
CA LEU A 24 -4.43 -12.88 12.78
C LEU A 24 -4.40 -13.20 11.27
N SER A 25 -5.17 -14.19 10.83
CA SER A 25 -5.19 -14.61 9.41
C SER A 25 -5.60 -13.48 8.47
N ASP A 26 -6.65 -12.74 8.81
CA ASP A 26 -7.13 -11.62 8.00
C ASP A 26 -6.11 -10.49 7.94
N ALA A 27 -5.40 -10.24 9.04
CA ALA A 27 -4.29 -9.29 9.10
C ALA A 27 -3.14 -9.71 8.18
N ARG A 28 -2.76 -10.99 8.16
CA ARG A 28 -1.73 -11.51 7.23
C ARG A 28 -2.16 -11.40 5.78
N ILE A 29 -3.42 -11.72 5.46
CA ILE A 29 -3.95 -11.62 4.09
C ILE A 29 -3.94 -10.17 3.63
N SER A 30 -4.45 -9.25 4.46
CA SER A 30 -4.44 -7.82 4.18
C SER A 30 -3.02 -7.27 4.01
N TRP A 31 -2.10 -7.59 4.92
CA TRP A 31 -0.68 -7.21 4.80
C TRP A 31 -0.10 -7.71 3.47
N THR A 32 -0.34 -8.98 3.14
CA THR A 32 0.18 -9.59 1.91
C THR A 32 -0.34 -8.87 0.66
N LYS A 33 -1.65 -8.62 0.58
CA LYS A 33 -2.28 -7.87 -0.52
C LYS A 33 -1.67 -6.48 -0.67
N ASN A 34 -1.57 -5.73 0.43
CA ASN A 34 -0.99 -4.39 0.44
C ASN A 34 0.49 -4.41 0.04
N GLY A 35 1.26 -5.38 0.54
CA GLY A 35 2.66 -5.55 0.17
C GLY A 35 2.84 -5.79 -1.32
N VAL A 36 2.05 -6.69 -1.91
CA VAL A 36 2.07 -6.95 -3.36
C VAL A 36 1.69 -5.69 -4.14
N LEU A 37 0.57 -5.05 -3.79
CA LEU A 37 0.12 -3.83 -4.47
C LEU A 37 1.17 -2.72 -4.42
N THR A 38 1.80 -2.53 -3.26
CA THR A 38 2.87 -1.53 -3.09
C THR A 38 4.03 -1.81 -4.04
N THR A 39 4.47 -3.06 -4.15
CA THR A 39 5.55 -3.42 -5.08
C THR A 39 5.15 -3.23 -6.54
N VAL A 40 3.89 -3.46 -6.89
CA VAL A 40 3.37 -3.21 -8.24
C VAL A 40 3.35 -1.71 -8.55
N VAL A 41 2.96 -0.87 -7.58
CA VAL A 41 2.98 0.59 -7.72
C VAL A 41 4.41 1.12 -7.83
N ASP A 42 5.32 0.65 -6.98
CA ASP A 42 6.76 0.96 -7.03
C ASP A 42 7.33 0.65 -8.43
N ASP A 43 7.09 -0.57 -8.92
CA ASP A 43 7.51 -0.98 -10.27
C ASP A 43 6.87 -0.15 -11.38
N PHE A 44 5.66 0.36 -11.17
CA PHE A 44 5.00 1.21 -12.15
C PHE A 44 5.68 2.59 -12.25
N PHE A 45 6.08 3.18 -11.13
CA PHE A 45 6.78 4.46 -11.14
C PHE A 45 8.25 4.34 -11.57
N ASP A 46 8.89 3.20 -11.30
CA ASP A 46 10.27 2.93 -11.74
C ASP A 46 10.37 2.47 -13.20
N PHE A 47 9.45 1.60 -13.64
CA PHE A 47 9.56 0.88 -14.91
C PHE A 47 8.26 0.86 -15.74
N GLY A 48 7.13 1.29 -15.17
CA GLY A 48 5.78 1.13 -15.75
C GLY A 48 5.44 2.00 -16.95
N GLY A 49 6.37 2.85 -17.41
CA GLY A 49 6.24 3.52 -18.70
C GLY A 49 6.42 5.03 -18.64
N SER A 50 5.58 5.74 -19.40
CA SER A 50 5.74 7.17 -19.64
C SER A 50 5.27 8.01 -18.45
N MET A 51 5.85 9.21 -18.31
CA MET A 51 5.41 10.23 -17.35
C MET A 51 3.90 10.52 -17.44
N GLN A 52 3.32 10.42 -18.65
CA GLN A 52 1.89 10.59 -18.86
C GLN A 52 1.06 9.55 -18.08
N PHE A 53 1.49 8.28 -18.09
CA PHE A 53 0.80 7.21 -17.36
C PHE A 53 0.90 7.43 -15.85
N GLN A 54 2.07 7.84 -15.38
CA GLN A 54 2.32 8.14 -13.97
C GLN A 54 1.48 9.31 -13.46
N LEU A 55 1.43 10.41 -14.22
CA LEU A 55 0.62 11.58 -13.89
C LEU A 55 -0.87 11.27 -13.88
N ASN A 56 -1.35 10.41 -14.80
CA ASN A 56 -2.76 10.01 -14.80
C ASN A 56 -3.13 9.26 -13.52
N VAL A 57 -2.29 8.34 -13.02
CA VAL A 57 -2.51 7.67 -11.73
C VAL A 57 -2.49 8.64 -10.56
N VAL A 58 -1.56 9.61 -10.55
CA VAL A 58 -1.48 10.64 -9.49
C VAL A 58 -2.74 11.52 -9.48
N GLU A 59 -3.17 11.99 -10.64
CA GLU A 59 -4.38 12.82 -10.78
C GLU A 59 -5.63 12.06 -10.31
N MET A 60 -5.76 10.78 -10.69
CA MET A 60 -6.89 9.96 -10.27
C MET A 60 -6.89 9.70 -8.76
N ASN A 61 -5.72 9.52 -8.15
CA ASN A 61 -5.61 9.41 -6.69
C ASN A 61 -5.99 10.72 -5.98
N HIS A 62 -5.67 11.88 -6.54
CA HIS A 62 -6.09 13.17 -5.99
C HIS A 62 -7.59 13.40 -6.10
N ARG A 63 -8.19 13.04 -7.24
CA ARG A 63 -9.63 13.22 -7.48
C ARG A 63 -10.48 12.24 -6.68
N TRP A 64 -10.01 10.99 -6.53
CA TRP A 64 -10.67 9.87 -5.84
C TRP A 64 -12.05 9.43 -6.38
N GLU A 65 -12.81 10.34 -6.99
CA GLU A 65 -14.03 10.13 -7.75
C GLU A 65 -13.72 10.08 -9.25
N VAL A 66 -13.92 8.92 -9.87
CA VAL A 66 -13.78 8.74 -11.32
C VAL A 66 -15.17 8.44 -11.87
N ASP A 67 -15.69 9.37 -12.67
CA ASP A 67 -17.01 9.27 -13.29
C ASP A 67 -16.87 8.51 -14.62
N GLY A 68 -17.09 7.20 -14.60
CA GLY A 68 -17.02 6.36 -15.80
C GLY A 68 -15.62 6.18 -16.41
N SER A 69 -15.48 5.20 -17.30
CA SER A 69 -14.22 4.68 -17.85
C SER A 69 -13.44 5.62 -18.79
N THR A 70 -13.67 6.93 -18.76
CA THR A 70 -13.14 7.87 -19.76
C THR A 70 -11.82 8.55 -19.39
N ASP A 71 -11.36 8.41 -18.15
CA ASP A 71 -10.20 9.17 -17.65
C ASP A 71 -8.88 8.38 -17.64
N PHE A 72 -8.89 7.10 -17.98
CA PHE A 72 -7.68 6.27 -18.02
C PHE A 72 -6.95 6.43 -19.36
N CYS A 73 -5.66 6.74 -19.31
CA CYS A 73 -4.82 6.84 -20.49
C CYS A 73 -4.36 5.48 -21.05
N SER A 74 -4.55 4.38 -20.30
CA SER A 74 -4.29 3.01 -20.74
C SER A 74 -4.96 1.96 -19.84
N GLU A 75 -5.12 0.74 -20.35
CA GLU A 75 -5.61 -0.42 -19.59
C GLU A 75 -4.71 -0.72 -18.38
N GLN A 76 -3.40 -0.48 -18.49
CA GLN A 76 -2.45 -0.72 -17.40
C GLN A 76 -2.71 0.22 -16.22
N VAL A 77 -3.02 1.49 -16.53
CA VAL A 77 -3.37 2.52 -15.55
C VAL A 77 -4.74 2.23 -14.93
N GLU A 78 -5.70 1.77 -15.74
CA GLU A 78 -7.01 1.32 -15.25
C GLU A 78 -6.89 0.16 -14.26
N ILE A 79 -6.13 -0.88 -14.61
CA ILE A 79 -5.89 -2.04 -13.74
C ILE A 79 -5.25 -1.59 -12.43
N LEU A 80 -4.21 -0.75 -12.50
CA LEU A 80 -3.47 -0.30 -11.32
C LEU A 80 -4.34 0.54 -10.39
N PHE A 81 -5.02 1.56 -10.93
CA PHE A 81 -5.87 2.44 -10.13
C PHE A 81 -7.06 1.68 -9.54
N THR A 82 -7.68 0.79 -10.30
CA THR A 82 -8.79 -0.05 -9.80
C THR A 82 -8.33 -0.97 -8.68
N ALA A 83 -7.12 -1.55 -8.79
CA ALA A 83 -6.53 -2.36 -7.71
C ALA A 83 -6.22 -1.53 -6.45
N ILE A 84 -5.68 -0.32 -6.60
CA ILE A 84 -5.44 0.63 -5.49
C ILE A 84 -6.75 0.95 -4.79
N ARG A 85 -7.74 1.44 -5.55
CA ARG A 85 -9.04 1.84 -5.04
C ARG A 85 -9.77 0.65 -4.38
N GLY A 86 -9.80 -0.50 -5.04
CA GLY A 86 -10.41 -1.72 -4.51
C GLY A 86 -9.79 -2.16 -3.19
N THR A 87 -8.46 -2.11 -3.09
CA THR A 87 -7.74 -2.47 -1.85
C THR A 87 -8.02 -1.48 -0.72
N ILE A 88 -8.02 -0.18 -1.00
CA ILE A 88 -8.33 0.85 0.00
C ILE A 88 -9.80 0.74 0.44
N LEU A 89 -10.73 0.48 -0.47
CA LEU A 89 -12.14 0.26 -0.13
C LEU A 89 -12.36 -1.05 0.63
N GLU A 90 -11.61 -2.11 0.35
CA GLU A 90 -11.65 -3.36 1.12
C GLU A 90 -11.24 -3.10 2.58
N ILE A 91 -10.13 -2.37 2.78
CA ILE A 91 -9.63 -1.99 4.11
C ILE A 91 -10.58 -1.00 4.80
N GLY A 92 -11.08 0.00 4.07
CA GLY A 92 -12.01 1.01 4.57
C GLY A 92 -13.42 0.48 4.84
N GLY A 93 -13.83 -0.59 4.15
CA GLY A 93 -15.06 -1.33 4.44
C GLY A 93 -14.93 -2.18 5.70
N LEU A 94 -13.73 -2.67 6.00
CA LEU A 94 -13.40 -3.31 7.27
C LEU A 94 -13.22 -2.28 8.41
N VAL A 95 -12.89 -1.03 8.07
CA VAL A 95 -12.55 0.04 9.00
C VAL A 95 -13.08 1.38 8.48
N SER A 96 -14.22 1.81 9.00
CA SER A 96 -14.76 3.16 8.75
C SER A 96 -13.68 4.23 8.94
N PHE A 97 -13.47 5.02 7.89
CA PHE A 97 -12.65 6.24 7.74
C PHE A 97 -11.12 6.09 7.46
N ALA A 98 -10.82 6.34 6.17
CA ALA A 98 -9.67 7.03 5.57
C ALA A 98 -8.31 6.93 6.30
N LEU A 99 -7.38 6.09 5.83
CA LEU A 99 -5.99 6.17 6.30
C LEU A 99 -4.88 5.62 5.39
N GLY A 100 -3.80 6.41 5.38
CA GLY A 100 -2.39 6.05 5.63
C GLY A 100 -1.78 4.81 4.95
N PRO A 101 -0.58 4.91 4.32
CA PRO A 101 0.05 3.78 3.64
C PRO A 101 0.44 2.60 4.56
N ILE A 102 0.04 1.39 4.14
CA ILE A 102 0.58 0.03 4.37
C ILE A 102 0.79 -0.42 5.82
N VAL A 103 1.68 0.25 6.57
CA VAL A 103 2.05 -0.15 7.95
C VAL A 103 0.86 0.04 8.90
N LEU A 104 0.13 1.12 8.65
CA LEU A 104 -0.94 1.58 9.50
C LEU A 104 -2.27 0.84 9.23
N SER A 105 -2.50 0.40 8.00
CA SER A 105 -3.66 -0.42 7.62
C SER A 105 -3.63 -1.80 8.30
N ALA A 106 -2.44 -2.39 8.48
CA ALA A 106 -2.30 -3.67 9.17
C ALA A 106 -2.57 -3.56 10.69
N LEU A 107 -2.28 -2.42 11.32
CA LEU A 107 -2.56 -2.20 12.75
C LEU A 107 -4.05 -2.31 13.08
N TYR A 108 -4.93 -1.93 12.16
CA TYR A 108 -6.37 -2.10 12.32
C TYR A 108 -6.83 -3.54 12.49
N LEU A 109 -6.01 -4.50 12.08
CA LEU A 109 -6.32 -5.93 12.08
C LEU A 109 -5.55 -6.70 13.16
N VAL A 110 -4.68 -6.03 13.93
CA VAL A 110 -3.75 -6.66 14.89
C VAL A 110 -4.04 -6.26 16.35
N GLY A 111 -5.12 -5.52 16.62
CA GLY A 111 -5.43 -5.05 17.97
C GLY A 111 -6.85 -4.48 18.14
N PRO A 112 -7.10 -3.72 19.22
CA PRO A 112 -8.37 -3.02 19.40
C PRO A 112 -8.59 -2.02 18.25
N LYS A 113 -9.86 -1.84 17.87
CA LYS A 113 -10.26 -0.90 16.81
C LYS A 113 -9.65 0.48 17.10
N LEU A 114 -8.80 0.99 16.19
CA LEU A 114 -8.25 2.34 16.33
C LEU A 114 -9.40 3.35 16.18
N SER A 115 -9.56 4.23 17.15
CA SER A 115 -10.51 5.34 17.05
C SER A 115 -9.96 6.47 16.17
N GLU A 116 -10.84 7.33 15.67
CA GLU A 116 -10.41 8.54 14.92
C GLU A 116 -9.48 9.43 15.75
N GLU A 117 -9.67 9.47 17.08
CA GLU A 117 -8.79 10.18 18.02
C GLU A 117 -7.38 9.55 18.06
N MET A 118 -7.29 8.22 18.17
CA MET A 118 -6.01 7.51 18.17
C MET A 118 -5.25 7.74 16.85
N VAL A 119 -5.96 7.76 15.74
CA VAL A 119 -5.40 8.02 14.41
C VAL A 119 -4.89 9.46 14.29
N SER A 120 -5.66 10.40 14.80
CA SER A 120 -5.34 11.83 14.73
C SER A 120 -4.29 12.24 15.77
N SER A 121 -3.87 11.30 16.62
CA SER A 121 -2.91 11.55 17.68
C SER A 121 -1.50 11.83 17.13
N PRO A 122 -0.72 12.69 17.81
CA PRO A 122 0.70 12.87 17.50
C PRO A 122 1.50 11.57 17.60
N GLU A 123 1.14 10.66 18.51
CA GLU A 123 1.80 9.37 18.72
C GLU A 123 1.71 8.49 17.48
N TYR A 124 0.55 8.45 16.85
CA TYR A 124 0.33 7.71 15.62
C TYR A 124 1.17 8.25 14.47
N LYS A 125 1.23 9.58 14.34
CA LYS A 125 2.08 10.26 13.37
C LYS A 125 3.57 9.98 13.63
N ASN A 126 4.02 10.09 14.87
CA ASN A 126 5.41 9.83 15.25
C ASN A 126 5.82 8.38 14.99
N LEU A 127 4.92 7.43 15.27
CA LEU A 127 5.13 6.02 14.95
C LEU A 127 5.28 5.81 13.44
N TYR A 128 4.39 6.40 12.65
CA TYR A 128 4.45 6.33 11.19
C TYR A 128 5.76 6.92 10.64
N GLU A 129 6.15 8.10 11.12
CA GLU A 129 7.40 8.76 10.72
C GLU A 129 8.63 7.92 11.10
N GLY A 130 8.64 7.36 12.32
CA GLY A 130 9.73 6.51 12.81
C GLY A 130 9.89 5.24 11.97
N VAL A 131 8.80 4.50 11.73
CA VAL A 131 8.83 3.28 10.91
C VAL A 131 9.22 3.60 9.46
N SER A 132 8.67 4.68 8.88
CA SER A 132 8.99 5.11 7.52
C SER A 132 10.47 5.50 7.37
N THR A 133 11.01 6.22 8.35
CA THR A 133 12.43 6.63 8.38
C THR A 133 13.33 5.41 8.46
N CYS A 134 13.06 4.47 9.37
CA CYS A 134 13.79 3.22 9.45
C CYS A 134 13.73 2.43 8.13
N GLY A 135 12.55 2.32 7.52
CA GLY A 135 12.36 1.65 6.24
C GLY A 135 13.18 2.27 5.11
N ARG A 136 13.13 3.61 4.98
CA ARG A 136 13.92 4.35 3.97
C ARG A 136 15.42 4.15 4.18
N LEU A 137 15.92 4.35 5.40
CA LEU A 137 17.35 4.22 5.70
C LEU A 137 17.86 2.79 5.45
N LEU A 138 17.10 1.76 5.84
CA LEU A 138 17.45 0.38 5.57
C LEU A 138 17.47 0.06 4.08
N ASN A 139 16.52 0.61 3.31
CA ASN A 139 16.49 0.44 1.87
C ASN A 139 17.68 1.11 1.19
N ASP A 140 17.96 2.36 1.56
CA ASP A 140 19.06 3.14 0.97
C ASP A 140 20.42 2.50 1.29
N TRP A 141 20.63 2.05 2.54
CA TRP A 141 21.84 1.32 2.94
C TRP A 141 22.07 0.08 2.07
N ARG A 142 21.02 -0.74 1.87
CA ARG A 142 21.11 -1.94 1.03
C ARG A 142 21.34 -1.59 -0.44
N GLY A 143 20.72 -0.52 -0.95
CA GLY A 143 20.89 -0.04 -2.31
C GLY A 143 22.32 0.41 -2.62
N VAL A 144 23.04 0.97 -1.62
CA VAL A 144 24.45 1.35 -1.75
C VAL A 144 25.37 0.12 -1.76
N GLN A 145 25.09 -0.91 -0.97
CA GLN A 145 25.93 -2.12 -0.89
C GLN A 145 25.85 -3.02 -2.15
N VAL A 146 24.83 -2.86 -2.98
CA VAL A 146 24.59 -3.66 -4.19
C VAL A 146 25.17 -2.99 -5.45
N LYS A 147 25.71 -1.77 -5.33
CA LYS A 147 26.49 -1.08 -6.38
C LYS A 147 27.98 -1.27 -6.15
#